data_AF-A0A524FFQ0-F1
#
_entry.id   AF-A0A524FFQ0-F1
#
_cell.length_a   1.000
_cell.length_b   1.000
_cell.length_c   1.000
_cell.angle_alpha   90.00
_cell.angle_beta   90.00
_cell.angle_gamma   90.00
#
_symmetry.space_group_name_H-M   'P 1'
#
loop_
_entity.id
_entity.type
_entity.pdbx_description
1 polymer ?
#
loop_
_entity_poly.entity_id
_entity_poly.type
_entity_poly.pdbx_seq_one_letter_code
_entity_poly.pdbx_strand_id
1 'polypeptide(L)'
;MVGLDSDYVGRSPWDFYSWGHLALGIALFLLVSLFITVPEALGGQALIPWWSIIIIVLFLLLFWEFFENVVLYLLGWKFEDRQDSFWNFLWDMIFGMAAASVMWLFQWIIMDLLGELGRWFYIAGAISFGVVILAYLIGYSMYKSQE
;
A
#
# COMPACT_ATOMS: atom_id res chain seq x y z
N MET A 1 25.18 -17.54 6.80
CA MET A 1 24.02 -18.28 7.35
C MET A 1 22.94 -17.25 7.59
N VAL A 2 21.90 -17.29 6.77
CA VAL A 2 20.64 -16.58 7.05
C VAL A 2 20.04 -17.28 8.29
N GLY A 3 19.49 -16.52 9.24
CA GLY A 3 19.21 -16.92 10.63
C GLY A 3 18.33 -18.17 10.80
N LEU A 4 18.11 -18.58 12.05
CA LEU A 4 17.20 -19.68 12.40
C LEU A 4 15.74 -19.28 12.11
N ASP A 5 14.83 -20.23 11.87
CA ASP A 5 13.40 -19.96 11.58
C ASP A 5 12.72 -19.05 12.63
N SER A 6 13.17 -19.10 13.89
CA SER A 6 12.72 -18.20 14.96
C SER A 6 13.13 -16.73 14.79
N ASP A 7 14.06 -16.43 13.89
CA ASP A 7 14.58 -15.09 13.57
C ASP A 7 13.98 -14.48 12.29
N TYR A 8 13.16 -15.20 11.50
CA TYR A 8 12.67 -14.70 10.21
C TYR A 8 11.49 -13.75 10.31
N VAL A 9 10.70 -13.84 11.36
CA VAL A 9 9.43 -13.12 11.47
C VAL A 9 9.64 -11.89 12.37
N GLY A 10 9.65 -10.69 11.80
CA GLY A 10 9.74 -9.41 12.53
C GLY A 10 11.16 -8.92 12.90
N ARG A 11 12.22 -9.60 12.43
CA ARG A 11 13.62 -9.11 12.51
C ARG A 11 14.31 -9.01 11.15
N SER A 12 13.90 -9.85 10.20
CA SER A 12 14.41 -9.80 8.83
C SER A 12 13.61 -8.77 8.04
N PRO A 13 14.26 -7.79 7.40
CA PRO A 13 13.59 -6.86 6.49
C PRO A 13 13.19 -7.51 5.16
N TRP A 14 13.21 -8.85 5.06
CA TRP A 14 12.82 -9.60 3.89
C TRP A 14 11.91 -10.73 4.33
N ASP A 15 10.73 -10.35 4.82
CA ASP A 15 9.71 -11.28 5.29
C ASP A 15 8.36 -11.04 4.59
N PHE A 16 7.37 -11.86 4.91
CA PHE A 16 6.04 -11.75 4.32
C PHE A 16 5.40 -10.37 4.56
N TYR A 17 5.68 -9.69 5.67
CA TYR A 17 5.14 -8.37 6.00
C TYR A 17 5.74 -7.28 5.11
N SER A 18 7.02 -7.42 4.77
CA SER A 18 7.70 -6.54 3.81
C SER A 18 6.99 -6.51 2.44
N TRP A 19 6.43 -7.64 2.00
CA TRP A 19 5.60 -7.71 0.77
C TRP A 19 4.24 -7.02 0.93
N GLY A 20 3.66 -7.06 2.12
CA GLY A 20 2.46 -6.30 2.47
C GLY A 20 2.67 -4.79 2.29
N HIS A 21 3.82 -4.26 2.74
CA HIS A 21 4.16 -2.85 2.58
C HIS A 21 4.41 -2.45 1.12
N LEU A 22 5.01 -3.32 0.30
CA LEU A 22 5.10 -3.10 -1.15
C LEU A 22 3.70 -2.97 -1.78
N ALA A 23 2.79 -3.89 -1.45
CA ALA A 23 1.42 -3.87 -1.96
C ALA A 23 0.65 -2.64 -1.47
N LEU A 24 0.82 -2.26 -0.19
CA LEU A 24 0.25 -1.05 0.39
C LEU A 24 0.75 0.20 -0.34
N GLY A 25 2.05 0.31 -0.63
CA GLY A 25 2.62 1.42 -1.39
C GLY A 25 2.01 1.58 -2.78
N ILE A 26 1.85 0.47 -3.51
CA ILE A 26 1.16 0.46 -4.81
C ILE A 26 -0.29 0.89 -4.66
N ALA A 27 -1.03 0.31 -3.72
CA ALA A 27 -2.43 0.59 -3.49
C ALA A 27 -2.67 2.06 -3.11
N LEU A 28 -1.90 2.60 -2.17
CA LEU A 28 -1.97 4.00 -1.78
C LEU A 28 -1.67 4.92 -2.96
N PHE A 29 -0.66 4.62 -3.78
CA PHE A 29 -0.37 5.39 -4.99
C PHE A 29 -1.58 5.40 -5.94
N LEU A 30 -2.17 4.24 -6.23
CA LEU A 30 -3.34 4.12 -7.11
C LEU A 30 -4.54 4.89 -6.56
N LEU A 31 -4.84 4.75 -5.26
CA LEU A 31 -5.97 5.40 -4.61
C LEU A 31 -5.82 6.92 -4.58
N VAL A 32 -4.64 7.43 -4.23
CA VAL A 32 -4.38 8.88 -4.23
C VAL A 32 -4.36 9.43 -5.65
N SER A 33 -3.93 8.65 -6.64
CA SER A 33 -3.99 9.03 -8.06
C SER A 33 -5.42 9.30 -8.54
N LEU A 34 -6.45 8.76 -7.88
CA LEU A 34 -7.85 9.04 -8.23
C LEU A 34 -8.25 10.52 -8.06
N PHE A 35 -7.58 11.28 -7.18
CA PHE A 35 -7.79 12.73 -7.07
C PHE A 35 -7.36 13.50 -8.32
N ILE A 36 -6.61 12.85 -9.21
CA ILE A 36 -6.19 13.38 -10.51
C ILE A 36 -7.00 12.71 -11.61
N THR A 37 -6.92 11.38 -11.68
CA THR A 37 -7.39 10.62 -12.84
C THR A 37 -8.92 10.61 -12.97
N VAL A 38 -9.68 10.61 -11.88
CA VAL A 38 -11.16 10.63 -11.94
C VAL A 38 -11.67 11.98 -12.44
N PRO A 39 -11.30 13.14 -11.85
CA PRO A 39 -11.68 14.44 -12.40
C PRO A 39 -11.30 14.61 -13.87
N GLU A 40 -10.07 14.25 -14.22
CA GLU A 40 -9.59 14.36 -15.60
C GLU A 40 -10.35 13.42 -16.56
N ALA A 41 -10.68 12.19 -16.16
CA ALA A 41 -11.48 11.28 -16.98
C ALA A 41 -12.93 11.78 -17.19
N LEU A 42 -13.45 12.60 -16.27
CA LEU A 42 -14.75 13.25 -16.38
C LEU A 42 -14.69 14.60 -17.12
N GLY A 43 -13.54 14.98 -17.68
CA GLY A 43 -13.33 16.25 -18.40
C GLY A 43 -13.09 17.46 -17.50
N GLY A 44 -12.89 17.24 -16.20
CA GLY A 44 -12.50 18.26 -15.22
C GLY A 44 -10.99 18.47 -15.12
N GLN A 45 -10.57 19.27 -14.15
CA GLN A 45 -9.16 19.50 -13.82
C GLN A 45 -8.74 18.62 -12.64
N ALA A 46 -7.47 18.22 -12.62
CA ALA A 46 -6.86 17.54 -11.48
C ALA A 46 -7.01 18.34 -10.18
N LEU A 47 -7.34 17.68 -9.07
CA LEU A 47 -7.49 18.35 -7.76
C LEU A 47 -6.15 18.64 -7.11
N ILE A 48 -5.12 17.87 -7.46
CA ILE A 48 -3.75 17.96 -6.94
C ILE A 48 -2.75 17.71 -8.08
N PRO A 49 -1.51 18.22 -8.00
CA PRO A 49 -0.49 17.91 -9.00
C PRO A 49 0.13 16.51 -8.77
N TRP A 50 0.56 15.83 -9.84
CA TRP A 50 1.12 14.46 -9.78
C TRP A 50 2.29 14.29 -8.79
N TRP A 51 3.17 15.29 -8.66
CA TRP A 51 4.31 15.22 -7.73
C TRP A 51 3.87 15.15 -6.26
N SER A 52 2.69 15.68 -5.92
CA SER A 52 2.19 15.68 -4.54
C SER A 52 1.74 14.30 -4.06
N ILE A 53 1.45 13.38 -4.98
CA ILE A 53 1.02 12.01 -4.65
C ILE A 53 2.07 11.32 -3.78
N ILE A 54 3.35 11.39 -4.16
CA ILE A 54 4.44 10.73 -3.42
C ILE A 54 4.57 11.27 -1.99
N ILE A 55 4.33 12.57 -1.79
CA ILE A 55 4.35 13.17 -0.46
C ILE A 55 3.15 12.68 0.37
N ILE A 56 1.95 12.63 -0.23
CA ILE A 56 0.76 12.13 0.44
C ILE A 56 0.94 10.65 0.81
N VAL A 57 1.46 9.82 -0.09
CA VAL A 57 1.74 8.40 0.16
C VAL A 57 2.74 8.24 1.30
N LEU A 58 3.81 9.04 1.35
CA LEU A 58 4.75 9.03 2.47
C LEU A 58 4.05 9.27 3.81
N PHE A 59 3.18 10.29 3.89
CA PHE A 59 2.44 10.57 5.11
C PHE A 59 1.45 9.45 5.48
N LEU A 60 0.81 8.82 4.49
CA LEU A 60 -0.11 7.70 4.72
C LEU A 60 0.63 6.44 5.19
N LEU A 61 1.83 6.16 4.68
CA LEU A 61 2.67 5.06 5.15
C LEU A 61 3.15 5.32 6.59
N LEU A 62 3.64 6.53 6.89
CA LEU A 62 4.02 6.91 8.26
C LEU A 62 2.83 6.80 9.23
N PHE A 63 1.64 7.22 8.77
CA PHE A 63 0.42 7.09 9.54
C PHE A 63 0.04 5.62 9.76
N TRP A 64 0.15 4.78 8.73
CA TRP A 64 -0.11 3.35 8.83
C TRP A 64 0.80 2.69 9.87
N GLU A 65 2.12 2.93 9.77
CA GLU A 65 3.10 2.42 10.72
C GLU A 65 2.79 2.84 12.16
N PHE A 66 2.44 4.11 12.36
CA PHE A 66 2.03 4.62 13.66
C PHE A 66 0.73 3.95 14.15
N PHE A 67 -0.26 3.82 13.27
CA PHE A 67 -1.54 3.19 13.57
C PHE A 67 -1.35 1.71 13.95
N GLU A 68 -0.52 0.99 13.23
CA GLU A 68 -0.18 -0.41 13.51
C GLU A 68 0.55 -0.54 14.85
N ASN A 69 1.62 0.22 15.06
CA ASN A 69 2.45 0.09 16.25
C ASN A 69 1.86 0.67 17.53
N VAL A 70 0.84 1.53 17.43
CA VAL A 70 0.17 2.12 18.58
C VAL A 70 -1.24 1.57 18.73
N VAL A 71 -2.10 1.74 17.73
CA VAL A 71 -3.52 1.40 17.86
C VAL A 71 -3.73 -0.11 17.79
N LEU A 72 -3.20 -0.79 16.77
CA LEU A 72 -3.39 -2.24 16.66
C LEU A 72 -2.68 -3.00 17.79
N TYR A 73 -1.51 -2.52 18.23
CA TYR A 73 -0.81 -3.09 19.37
C TYR A 73 -1.61 -2.96 20.67
N LEU A 74 -2.11 -1.75 21.00
CA LEU A 74 -2.92 -1.55 22.21
C LEU A 74 -4.24 -2.34 22.21
N LEU A 75 -4.78 -2.66 21.02
CA LEU A 75 -5.98 -3.48 20.88
C LEU A 75 -5.69 -5.00 20.91
N GLY A 76 -4.42 -5.41 20.97
CA GLY A 76 -4.03 -6.82 20.83
C GLY A 76 -4.39 -7.42 19.47
N TRP A 77 -4.59 -6.56 18.46
CA TRP A 77 -4.92 -6.93 17.09
C TRP A 77 -3.70 -6.91 16.17
N LYS A 78 -2.58 -6.41 16.68
CA LYS A 78 -1.33 -6.47 15.95
C LYS A 78 -0.91 -7.92 15.79
N PHE A 79 -0.47 -8.27 14.59
CA PHE A 79 -0.05 -9.62 14.27
C PHE A 79 1.06 -10.07 15.24
N GLU A 80 0.89 -11.26 15.81
CA GLU A 80 1.77 -11.87 16.83
C GLU A 80 1.96 -11.07 18.14
N ASP A 81 1.19 -10.01 18.35
CA ASP A 81 1.26 -9.17 19.56
C ASP A 81 2.67 -8.60 19.83
N ARG A 82 3.40 -8.26 18.75
CA ARG A 82 4.78 -7.74 18.82
C ARG A 82 4.87 -6.30 18.34
N GLN A 83 5.52 -5.45 19.11
CA GLN A 83 5.87 -4.09 18.68
C GLN A 83 7.05 -4.12 17.70
N ASP A 84 7.02 -3.28 16.66
CA ASP A 84 8.10 -3.25 15.69
C ASP A 84 9.35 -2.60 16.26
N SER A 85 10.50 -3.12 15.84
CA SER A 85 11.76 -2.44 16.04
C SER A 85 11.88 -1.25 15.09
N PHE A 86 12.71 -0.27 15.46
CA PHE A 86 13.04 0.85 14.58
C PHE A 86 13.52 0.42 13.19
N TRP A 87 14.26 -0.69 13.10
CA TRP A 87 14.74 -1.21 11.83
C TRP A 87 13.62 -1.77 10.96
N ASN A 88 12.66 -2.48 11.56
CA ASN A 88 11.52 -3.02 10.80
C ASN A 88 10.70 -1.87 10.20
N PHE A 89 10.30 -0.92 11.06
CA PHE A 89 9.64 0.32 10.67
C PHE A 89 10.35 1.02 9.50
N LEU A 90 11.69 1.17 9.58
CA LEU A 90 12.46 1.84 8.53
C LEU A 90 12.37 1.07 7.20
N TRP A 91 12.43 -0.25 7.24
CA TRP A 91 12.33 -1.09 6.04
C TRP A 91 10.93 -1.10 5.45
N ASP A 92 9.89 -1.15 6.28
CA ASP A 92 8.48 -1.06 5.85
C ASP A 92 8.23 0.26 5.11
N MET A 93 8.76 1.37 5.65
CA MET A 93 8.74 2.67 4.99
C MET A 93 9.52 2.67 3.66
N ILE A 94 10.71 2.06 3.61
CA ILE A 94 11.51 1.96 2.38
C ILE A 94 10.75 1.15 1.32
N PHE A 95 10.15 0.02 1.67
CA PHE A 95 9.41 -0.81 0.72
C PHE A 95 8.16 -0.11 0.20
N GLY A 96 7.32 0.41 1.09
CA GLY A 96 6.12 1.15 0.69
C GLY A 96 6.45 2.32 -0.23
N MET A 97 7.49 3.10 0.11
CA MET A 97 7.92 4.22 -0.71
C MET A 97 8.58 3.79 -2.01
N ALA A 98 9.38 2.74 -2.02
CA ALA A 98 9.99 2.22 -3.24
C ALA A 98 8.92 1.76 -4.23
N ALA A 99 7.91 1.02 -3.77
CA ALA A 99 6.81 0.55 -4.62
C ALA A 99 5.98 1.71 -5.17
N ALA A 100 5.63 2.69 -4.33
CA ALA A 100 4.93 3.90 -4.77
C ALA A 100 5.76 4.72 -5.77
N SER A 101 7.08 4.83 -5.56
CA SER A 101 8.00 5.55 -6.46
C SER A 101 8.11 4.85 -7.81
N VAL A 102 8.15 3.52 -7.84
CA VAL A 102 8.11 2.74 -9.08
C VAL A 102 6.82 3.01 -9.85
N MET A 103 5.67 3.03 -9.18
CA MET A 103 4.38 3.38 -9.80
C MET A 103 4.36 4.81 -10.33
N TRP A 104 4.96 5.75 -9.61
CA TRP A 104 5.11 7.13 -10.05
C TRP A 104 6.01 7.28 -11.28
N LEU A 105 7.09 6.51 -11.39
CA LEU A 105 7.91 6.48 -12.60
C LEU A 105 7.15 5.85 -13.78
N PHE A 106 6.42 4.76 -13.54
CA PHE A 106 5.59 4.12 -14.57
C PHE A 106 4.45 5.00 -15.04
N GLN A 107 3.99 5.95 -14.25
CA GLN A 107 2.97 6.90 -14.65
C GLN A 107 3.33 7.65 -15.92
N TRP A 108 4.57 8.13 -16.03
CA TRP A 108 5.02 8.82 -17.24
C TRP A 108 4.95 7.91 -18.46
N ILE A 109 5.37 6.65 -18.32
CA ILE A 109 5.33 5.66 -19.40
C ILE A 109 3.87 5.36 -19.80
N ILE A 110 2.99 5.13 -18.82
CA ILE A 110 1.57 4.82 -19.04
C ILE A 110 0.86 5.97 -19.73
N MET A 111 1.07 7.19 -19.26
CA MET A 111 0.41 8.38 -19.80
C MET A 111 0.95 8.76 -21.18
N ASP A 112 2.26 8.56 -21.44
CA ASP A 112 2.85 8.82 -22.76
C ASP A 112 2.41 7.80 -23.81
N LEU A 113 2.35 6.50 -23.45
CA LEU A 113 1.97 5.44 -24.37
C LEU A 113 0.46 5.37 -24.64
N LEU A 114 -0.38 5.65 -23.62
CA LEU A 114 -1.82 5.43 -23.69
C LEU A 114 -2.63 6.73 -23.70
N GLY A 115 -2.01 7.89 -23.45
CA GLY A 115 -2.68 9.18 -23.37
C GLY A 115 -3.83 9.16 -22.36
N GLU A 116 -5.01 9.58 -22.83
CA GLU A 116 -6.26 9.59 -22.04
C GLU A 116 -6.64 8.20 -21.50
N LEU A 117 -6.30 7.12 -22.22
CA LEU A 117 -6.57 5.75 -21.76
C LEU A 117 -5.68 5.35 -20.57
N GLY A 118 -4.54 6.01 -20.39
CA GLY A 118 -3.66 5.81 -19.23
C GLY A 118 -4.36 6.10 -17.91
N ARG A 119 -5.34 7.02 -17.88
CA ARG A 119 -6.12 7.34 -16.67
C ARG A 119 -6.97 6.16 -16.20
N TRP A 120 -7.49 5.36 -17.14
CA TRP A 120 -8.29 4.17 -16.83
C TRP A 120 -7.49 3.07 -16.15
N PHE A 121 -6.18 3.00 -16.37
CA PHE A 121 -5.30 2.06 -15.67
C PHE A 121 -5.39 2.25 -14.14
N TYR A 122 -5.36 3.51 -13.69
CA TYR A 122 -5.44 3.85 -12.27
C TYR A 122 -6.80 3.53 -11.66
N ILE A 123 -7.87 3.85 -12.38
CA ILE A 123 -9.25 3.56 -11.98
C ILE A 123 -9.45 2.06 -11.88
N ALA A 124 -9.05 1.30 -12.91
CA ALA A 124 -9.14 -0.16 -12.93
C ALA A 124 -8.31 -0.79 -11.81
N GLY A 125 -7.07 -0.32 -11.60
CA GLY A 125 -6.21 -0.79 -10.52
C GLY A 125 -6.83 -0.59 -9.14
N ALA A 126 -7.41 0.58 -8.87
CA ALA A 126 -8.09 0.86 -7.61
C ALA A 126 -9.34 -0.02 -7.42
N ILE A 127 -10.13 -0.23 -8.48
CA ILE A 127 -11.29 -1.15 -8.45
C ILE A 127 -10.83 -2.57 -8.17
N SER A 128 -9.81 -3.07 -8.88
CA SER A 128 -9.24 -4.40 -8.67
C SER A 128 -8.74 -4.59 -7.24
N PHE A 129 -8.05 -3.59 -6.68
CA PHE A 129 -7.64 -3.60 -5.27
C PHE A 129 -8.84 -3.74 -4.34
N GLY A 130 -9.89 -2.94 -4.55
CA GLY A 130 -11.13 -3.03 -3.76
C GLY A 130 -11.80 -4.40 -3.86
N VAL A 131 -11.85 -5.00 -5.05
CA VAL A 131 -12.39 -6.35 -5.27
C VAL A 131 -11.59 -7.40 -4.50
N VAL A 132 -10.25 -7.32 -4.52
CA VAL A 132 -9.39 -8.25 -3.78
C VAL A 132 -9.61 -8.13 -2.27
N ILE A 133 -9.69 -6.91 -1.73
CA ILE A 133 -9.98 -6.69 -0.31
C ILE A 133 -11.35 -7.25 0.07
N LEU A 134 -12.39 -7.00 -0.73
CA LEU A 134 -13.72 -7.56 -0.49
C LEU A 134 -13.71 -9.10 -0.52
N ALA A 135 -13.04 -9.70 -1.49
CA ALA A 135 -12.92 -11.16 -1.58
C ALA A 135 -12.19 -11.74 -0.37
N TYR A 136 -11.12 -11.10 0.09
CA TYR A 136 -10.39 -11.47 1.31
C TYR A 136 -11.30 -11.40 2.55
N LEU A 137 -12.04 -10.30 2.74
CA LEU A 137 -12.93 -10.12 3.89
C LEU A 137 -14.07 -11.16 3.91
N ILE A 138 -14.65 -11.47 2.74
CA ILE A 138 -15.67 -12.52 2.62
C ILE A 138 -15.06 -13.87 3.00
N GLY A 139 -13.92 -14.24 2.42
CA GLY A 139 -13.24 -15.51 2.73
C GLY A 139 -12.88 -15.64 4.21
N TYR A 140 -12.34 -14.58 4.81
CA TYR A 140 -12.03 -14.54 6.24
C TYR A 140 -13.27 -14.70 7.12
N SER A 141 -14.38 -14.03 6.77
CA SER A 141 -15.64 -14.16 7.51
C SER A 141 -16.20 -15.59 7.47
N MET A 142 -16.08 -16.28 6.33
CA MET A 142 -16.51 -17.67 6.16
C MET A 142 -15.63 -18.61 6.98
N TYR A 143 -14.31 -18.44 6.95
CA TYR A 143 -13.38 -19.23 7.75
C TYR A 143 -13.69 -19.11 9.25
N LYS A 144 -13.80 -17.87 9.76
CA LYS A 144 -14.08 -17.63 11.18
C LYS A 144 -15.44 -18.16 11.65
N SER A 145 -16.42 -18.25 10.75
CA SER A 145 -17.73 -18.83 11.09
C SER A 145 -17.73 -20.35 11.31
N GLN A 146 -16.62 -21.02 10.97
CA GLN A 146 -16.42 -22.46 11.17
C GLN A 146 -15.67 -22.81 12.47
N GLU A 147 -15.10 -21.80 13.16
CA GLU A 147 -14.47 -21.91 14.49
C GLU A 147 -15.49 -21.62 15.60
#